data_AF-A0A835TFU1-F1
#
_entry.id   AF-A0A835TFU1-F1
#
_cell.length_a   1.000
_cell.length_b   1.000
_cell.length_c   1.000
_cell.angle_alpha   90.00
_cell.angle_beta   90.00
_cell.angle_gamma   90.00
#
_symmetry.space_group_name_H-M   'P 1'
#
loop_
_entity.id
_entity.type
_entity.pdbx_description
1 polymer ?
#
loop_
_entity_poly.entity_id
_entity_poly.type
_entity_poly.pdbx_seq_one_letter_code
_entity_poly.pdbx_strand_id
1 'polypeptide(L)'
;MAKTNKRRASLQEYPGKGSAAAPCGCHPLLATVAEGKHELSGEGEDRVEQEPERAPGIDCCAVCAGDCASEILCVGCATVVYCSEQHREEDAPNHGQVCEVLRLMRAAEALPPLNGAADSKAEPQQESVLDQPPVYQGTADGFRVPGAAAGAAAAGGEAAEGAAAAALAEGWAVVMPAKFRAVFGGAAGEAAEEGAVAAAAAADGAEDKAEHPRKKARKAAADGTAGAHKPAAGKADSADAQLLLAAQLADRTAELTYVYTAAQALLAGPAAKVAAAAARAGRALQLVVLGAAEDAELADLAAWQVVAAALDTDVRIVFVGPQVPERLAGMGAQYGRVAMRFVQATYDEMAGGKVAGVDPSSLDGSAVVFLAFNPGFTCPDYDWGATLDAIGARSAGGRGGAGAVLVVATNTRVEALMDCELLLERGWRPAGGAEHNPYTSLQARQSGTLANDLYRKNAWLVAYQHVGQQEDGEEDGEEGGGRGGRRRRRRAARSGGPRGAAGRVARALLDTLKKPFKGLMRRR
;
A
#
# COMPACT_ATOMS: atom_id res chain seq x y z
N MET A 1 41.26 9.38 -58.40
CA MET A 1 41.48 9.15 -56.96
C MET A 1 40.65 10.20 -56.23
N ALA A 2 39.67 9.96 -55.36
CA ALA A 2 39.36 8.83 -54.50
C ALA A 2 37.85 8.53 -54.53
N LYS A 3 37.50 7.24 -54.38
CA LYS A 3 36.12 6.73 -54.32
C LYS A 3 35.63 6.73 -52.87
N THR A 4 34.50 7.37 -52.59
CA THR A 4 33.82 7.30 -51.29
C THR A 4 32.91 6.07 -51.25
N ASN A 5 33.23 5.15 -50.34
CA ASN A 5 32.54 3.88 -50.14
C ASN A 5 31.36 4.08 -49.17
N LYS A 6 30.13 4.05 -49.69
CA LYS A 6 28.89 4.10 -48.91
C LYS A 6 28.46 2.67 -48.59
N ARG A 7 28.93 2.11 -47.46
CA ARG A 7 28.43 0.82 -46.95
C ARG A 7 27.10 1.04 -46.23
N ARG A 8 26.01 0.66 -46.90
CA ARG A 8 24.67 0.50 -46.34
C ARG A 8 24.62 -0.93 -45.76
N ALA A 9 24.57 -1.06 -44.44
CA ALA A 9 24.33 -2.35 -43.80
C ALA A 9 22.82 -2.62 -43.82
N SER A 10 22.40 -3.59 -44.63
CA SER A 10 21.05 -4.16 -44.58
C SER A 10 20.99 -5.13 -43.40
N LEU A 11 20.26 -4.77 -42.34
CA LEU A 11 19.82 -5.74 -41.34
C LEU A 11 18.69 -6.57 -41.95
N GLN A 12 18.98 -7.85 -42.09
CA GLN A 12 18.11 -8.88 -42.61
C GLN A 12 17.17 -9.31 -41.46
N GLU A 13 15.86 -9.12 -41.66
CA GLU A 13 14.82 -9.55 -40.73
C GLU A 13 14.74 -11.09 -40.69
N TYR A 14 14.77 -11.66 -39.48
CA TYR A 14 14.44 -13.06 -39.22
C TYR A 14 12.96 -13.15 -38.84
N PRO A 15 12.12 -13.95 -39.53
CA PRO A 15 10.73 -14.17 -39.11
C PRO A 15 10.71 -15.27 -38.04
N GLY A 16 10.89 -14.88 -36.78
CA GLY A 16 10.65 -15.74 -35.63
C GLY A 16 9.18 -15.71 -35.22
N LYS A 17 8.36 -16.62 -35.74
CA LYS A 17 7.04 -16.93 -35.18
C LYS A 17 7.23 -17.67 -33.84
N GLY A 18 7.38 -16.89 -32.77
CA GLY A 18 7.28 -17.37 -31.39
C GLY A 18 6.06 -16.72 -30.74
N SER A 19 5.01 -17.50 -30.52
CA SER A 19 3.85 -17.10 -29.71
C SER A 19 4.33 -16.87 -28.27
N ALA A 20 4.62 -15.61 -27.93
CA ALA A 20 4.84 -15.20 -26.56
C ALA A 20 3.52 -15.33 -25.79
N ALA A 21 3.45 -16.29 -24.87
CA ALA A 21 2.40 -16.30 -23.86
C ALA A 21 2.44 -14.98 -23.10
N ALA A 22 1.28 -14.32 -22.97
CA ALA A 22 1.14 -13.07 -22.24
C ALA A 22 1.69 -13.24 -20.80
N PRO A 23 2.55 -12.34 -20.30
CA PRO A 23 2.96 -12.38 -18.91
C PRO A 23 1.72 -12.22 -18.03
N CYS A 24 1.65 -13.03 -16.98
CA CYS A 24 0.59 -13.03 -15.97
C CYS A 24 0.26 -11.58 -15.57
N GLY A 25 -1.01 -11.18 -15.73
CA GLY A 25 -1.47 -9.81 -15.52
C GLY A 25 -1.04 -9.27 -14.16
N CYS A 26 -0.33 -8.15 -14.17
CA CYS A 26 -0.10 -7.35 -12.99
C CYS A 26 -1.46 -6.86 -12.46
N HIS A 27 -1.67 -6.99 -11.15
CA HIS A 27 -2.86 -6.47 -10.48
C HIS A 27 -2.99 -4.95 -10.75
N PRO A 28 -4.19 -4.39 -10.98
CA PRO A 28 -4.36 -2.96 -11.33
C PRO A 28 -3.71 -1.99 -10.32
N LEU A 29 -3.73 -2.35 -9.04
CA LEU A 29 -3.04 -1.61 -7.96
C LEU A 29 -1.50 -1.58 -8.10
N LEU A 30 -0.91 -2.33 -9.03
CA LEU A 30 0.53 -2.56 -9.14
C LEU A 30 1.02 -2.64 -10.58
N ALA A 31 0.19 -2.25 -11.55
CA ALA A 31 0.82 -1.65 -12.71
C ALA A 31 1.77 -0.62 -12.08
N THR A 32 3.09 -0.79 -12.26
CA THR A 32 4.00 0.35 -12.14
C THR A 32 3.22 1.40 -12.86
N VAL A 33 2.73 2.43 -12.13
CA VAL A 33 2.06 3.55 -12.76
C VAL A 33 3.05 3.85 -13.84
N ALA A 34 2.70 3.49 -15.09
CA ALA A 34 3.61 3.76 -16.15
C ALA A 34 3.82 5.26 -15.94
N GLU A 35 4.93 5.80 -16.37
CA GLU A 35 4.84 7.20 -16.74
C GLU A 35 3.86 7.32 -17.94
N GLY A 36 2.66 6.69 -17.93
CA GLY A 36 1.39 7.30 -18.21
C GLY A 36 1.38 8.62 -17.48
N LYS A 37 2.09 9.55 -18.13
CA LYS A 37 1.87 10.95 -17.99
C LYS A 37 0.37 11.09 -18.07
N HIS A 38 -0.23 11.40 -16.93
CA HIS A 38 -1.52 12.03 -16.94
C HIS A 38 -1.26 13.38 -17.62
N GLU A 39 -1.34 13.38 -18.95
CA GLU A 39 -1.19 14.59 -19.75
C GLU A 39 -2.52 15.31 -19.57
N LEU A 40 -2.49 16.37 -18.77
CA LEU A 40 -3.58 17.33 -18.76
C LEU A 40 -3.76 17.82 -20.20
N SER A 41 -4.98 18.23 -20.55
CA SER A 41 -5.14 19.02 -21.79
C SER A 41 -4.17 20.22 -21.75
N GLY A 42 -3.72 20.73 -22.89
CA GLY A 42 -2.82 21.90 -22.90
C GLY A 42 -3.39 23.10 -22.12
N GLU A 43 -4.71 23.29 -22.17
CA GLU A 43 -5.41 24.29 -21.34
C GLU A 43 -5.35 23.96 -19.83
N GLY A 44 -5.40 22.68 -19.47
CA GLY A 44 -5.23 22.22 -18.09
C GLY A 44 -3.81 22.42 -17.57
N GLU A 45 -2.78 22.16 -18.39
CA GLU A 45 -1.39 22.46 -18.04
C GLU A 45 -1.20 23.97 -17.80
N ASP A 46 -1.68 24.82 -18.71
CA ASP A 46 -1.60 26.27 -18.59
C ASP A 46 -2.32 26.79 -17.32
N ARG A 47 -3.44 26.16 -16.94
CA ARG A 47 -4.18 26.53 -15.73
C ARG A 47 -3.47 26.12 -14.46
N VAL A 48 -2.92 24.92 -14.38
CA VAL A 48 -2.12 24.48 -13.23
C VAL A 48 -0.83 25.29 -13.11
N GLU A 49 -0.24 25.73 -14.23
CA GLU A 49 0.91 26.63 -14.19
C GLU A 49 0.54 28.03 -13.68
N GLN A 50 -0.65 28.54 -14.02
CA GLN A 50 -1.16 29.83 -13.53
C GLN A 50 -1.64 29.78 -12.08
N GLU A 51 -2.22 28.66 -11.66
CA GLU A 51 -2.79 28.42 -10.33
C GLU A 51 -2.23 27.09 -9.78
N PRO A 52 -0.97 27.07 -9.31
CA PRO A 52 -0.27 25.85 -8.87
C PRO A 52 -0.91 25.17 -7.65
N GLU A 53 -1.84 25.85 -7.00
CA GLU A 53 -2.65 25.31 -5.92
C GLU A 53 -3.77 24.36 -6.36
N ARG A 54 -4.13 24.36 -7.65
CA ARG A 54 -5.15 23.45 -8.18
C ARG A 54 -4.65 22.01 -8.13
N ALA A 55 -5.48 21.11 -7.63
CA ALA A 55 -5.24 19.69 -7.61
C ALA A 55 -6.20 18.99 -8.59
N PRO A 56 -5.78 18.77 -9.86
CA PRO A 56 -6.60 18.09 -10.86
C PRO A 56 -7.20 16.79 -10.34
N GLY A 57 -8.52 16.68 -10.46
CA GLY A 57 -9.29 15.54 -9.99
C GLY A 57 -9.72 15.62 -8.53
N ILE A 58 -9.23 16.57 -7.73
CA ILE A 58 -9.65 16.74 -6.32
C ILE A 58 -10.55 17.97 -6.18
N ASP A 59 -10.05 19.15 -6.55
CA ASP A 59 -10.77 20.43 -6.43
C ASP A 59 -11.16 21.04 -7.78
N CYS A 60 -10.69 20.45 -8.88
CA CYS A 60 -10.98 20.86 -10.24
C CYS A 60 -11.01 19.64 -11.18
N CYS A 61 -11.41 19.84 -12.43
CA CYS A 61 -11.52 18.74 -13.39
C CYS A 61 -10.17 18.06 -13.62
N ALA A 62 -10.11 16.72 -13.53
CA ALA A 62 -8.89 15.95 -13.78
C ALA A 62 -8.27 16.15 -15.18
N VAL A 63 -9.06 16.56 -16.19
CA VAL A 63 -8.57 16.71 -17.58
C VAL A 63 -8.20 18.15 -17.93
N CYS A 64 -9.07 19.11 -17.58
CA CYS A 64 -8.90 20.51 -17.99
C CYS A 64 -8.53 21.46 -16.86
N ALA A 65 -8.39 20.96 -15.63
CA ALA A 65 -8.16 21.74 -14.40
C ALA A 65 -9.14 22.91 -14.20
N GLY A 66 -10.27 22.92 -14.93
CA GLY A 66 -11.29 23.96 -14.85
C GLY A 66 -12.17 23.78 -13.63
N ASP A 67 -12.79 24.88 -13.21
CA ASP A 67 -13.80 24.85 -12.15
C ASP A 67 -14.99 23.99 -12.57
N CYS A 68 -15.29 22.97 -11.77
CA CYS A 68 -16.42 22.09 -12.02
C CYS A 68 -17.70 22.74 -11.45
N ALA A 69 -18.34 23.61 -12.22
CA ALA A 69 -19.66 24.14 -11.83
C ALA A 69 -20.73 23.04 -11.73
N SER A 70 -20.56 21.96 -12.51
CA SER A 70 -21.25 20.68 -12.38
C SER A 70 -20.25 19.61 -11.95
N GLU A 71 -20.33 19.17 -10.71
CA GLU A 71 -19.47 18.11 -10.16
C GLU A 71 -19.95 16.74 -10.65
N ILE A 72 -19.31 16.21 -11.69
CA ILE A 72 -19.47 14.80 -12.06
C ILE A 72 -18.34 14.03 -11.38
N LEU A 73 -18.68 13.15 -10.43
CA LEU A 73 -17.71 12.27 -9.79
C LEU A 73 -17.51 10.99 -10.59
N CYS A 74 -16.32 10.40 -10.51
CA CYS A 74 -16.10 9.03 -10.97
C CYS A 74 -17.06 8.07 -10.27
N VAL A 75 -17.74 7.18 -11.00
CA VAL A 75 -18.70 6.23 -10.42
C VAL A 75 -18.01 5.18 -9.53
N GLY A 76 -16.73 4.87 -9.79
CA GLY A 76 -15.97 3.82 -9.09
C GLY A 76 -15.45 4.27 -7.72
N CYS A 77 -14.56 5.26 -7.70
CA CYS A 77 -14.00 5.79 -6.45
C CYS A 77 -14.87 6.88 -5.81
N ALA A 78 -15.63 7.61 -6.65
CA ALA A 78 -16.36 8.82 -6.29
C ALA A 78 -15.51 9.83 -5.50
N THR A 79 -14.23 9.87 -5.83
CA THR A 79 -13.22 10.83 -5.34
C THR A 79 -12.83 11.80 -6.45
N VAL A 80 -12.65 11.31 -7.69
CA VAL A 80 -12.16 12.14 -8.80
C VAL A 80 -13.28 12.96 -9.44
N VAL A 81 -13.04 14.27 -9.61
CA VAL A 81 -14.01 15.24 -10.13
C VAL A 81 -13.78 15.58 -11.61
N TYR A 82 -14.88 15.70 -12.35
CA TYR A 82 -14.92 16.09 -13.76
C TYR A 82 -15.98 17.18 -13.99
N CYS A 83 -15.73 18.08 -14.95
CA CYS A 83 -16.70 19.11 -15.33
C CYS A 83 -17.72 18.62 -16.36
N SER A 84 -17.47 17.49 -17.02
CA SER A 84 -18.34 16.90 -18.04
C SER A 84 -18.17 15.37 -18.11
N GLU A 85 -19.18 14.69 -18.63
CA GLU A 85 -19.13 13.24 -18.89
C GLU A 85 -18.01 12.90 -19.88
N GLN A 86 -17.82 13.76 -20.89
CA GLN A 86 -16.74 13.63 -21.87
C GLN A 86 -15.36 13.59 -21.21
N HIS A 87 -15.04 14.52 -20.28
CA HIS A 87 -13.76 14.49 -19.58
C HIS A 87 -13.60 13.27 -18.67
N ARG A 88 -14.70 12.72 -18.12
CA ARG A 88 -14.65 11.47 -17.37
C ARG A 88 -14.29 10.28 -18.28
N GLU A 89 -14.87 10.22 -19.47
CA GLU A 89 -14.56 9.19 -20.47
C GLU A 89 -13.13 9.32 -21.01
N GLU A 90 -12.65 10.55 -21.25
CA GLU A 90 -11.28 10.83 -21.69
C GLU A 90 -10.23 10.40 -20.65
N ASP A 91 -10.52 10.60 -19.37
CA ASP A 91 -9.63 10.21 -18.26
C ASP A 91 -9.76 8.73 -17.86
N ALA A 92 -10.85 8.05 -18.23
CA ALA A 92 -11.13 6.66 -17.87
C ALA A 92 -9.94 5.67 -18.03
N PRO A 93 -9.13 5.68 -19.11
CA PRO A 93 -7.98 4.77 -19.23
C PRO A 93 -6.82 5.09 -18.27
N ASN A 94 -6.65 6.36 -17.89
CA ASN A 94 -5.62 6.78 -16.94
C ASN A 94 -6.12 6.56 -15.52
N HIS A 95 -7.30 7.10 -15.19
CA HIS A 95 -7.93 6.94 -13.90
C HIS A 95 -8.23 5.49 -13.55
N GLY A 96 -8.60 4.65 -14.52
CA GLY A 96 -8.87 3.22 -14.29
C GLY A 96 -7.73 2.47 -13.62
N GLN A 97 -6.49 2.95 -13.77
CA GLN A 97 -5.29 2.38 -13.14
C GLN A 97 -5.24 2.66 -11.63
N VAL A 98 -5.82 3.78 -11.18
CA VAL A 98 -5.79 4.24 -9.77
C VAL A 98 -7.16 4.26 -9.09
N CYS A 99 -8.24 4.07 -9.86
CA CYS A 99 -9.63 4.15 -9.39
C CYS A 99 -9.87 3.19 -8.22
N GLU A 100 -9.40 1.95 -8.34
CA GLU A 100 -9.56 0.94 -7.28
C GLU A 100 -8.79 1.32 -6.00
N VAL A 101 -7.58 1.89 -6.13
CA VAL A 101 -6.80 2.38 -4.98
C VAL A 101 -7.60 3.46 -4.25
N LEU A 102 -8.07 4.46 -4.99
CA LEU A 102 -8.81 5.60 -4.44
C LEU A 102 -10.13 5.17 -3.79
N ARG A 103 -10.81 4.16 -4.38
CA ARG A 103 -12.00 3.55 -3.80
C ARG A 103 -11.71 2.90 -2.45
N LEU A 104 -10.60 2.17 -2.34
CA LEU A 104 -10.17 1.53 -1.08
C LEU A 104 -9.77 2.56 -0.03
N MET A 105 -9.06 3.63 -0.41
CA MET A 105 -8.72 4.73 0.51
C MET A 105 -9.96 5.38 1.11
N ARG A 106 -10.95 5.71 0.26
CA ARG A 106 -12.21 6.28 0.72
C ARG A 106 -13.00 5.34 1.63
N ALA A 107 -13.00 4.03 1.30
CA ALA A 107 -13.63 3.04 2.16
C ALA A 107 -12.96 2.96 3.54
N ALA A 108 -11.64 3.11 3.61
CA ALA A 108 -10.91 3.18 4.87
C ALA A 108 -11.27 4.44 5.67
N GLU A 109 -11.39 5.61 5.02
CA GLU A 109 -11.81 6.87 5.66
C GLU A 109 -13.24 6.82 6.22
N ALA A 110 -14.12 6.04 5.61
CA ALA A 110 -15.50 5.87 6.07
C ALA A 110 -15.61 4.99 7.33
N LEU A 111 -14.55 4.29 7.73
CA LEU A 111 -14.55 3.48 8.94
C LEU A 111 -14.48 4.41 10.17
N PRO A 112 -15.33 4.18 11.19
CA PRO A 112 -15.34 5.02 12.37
C PRO A 112 -13.95 5.03 13.03
N PRO A 113 -13.43 6.19 13.46
CA PRO A 113 -12.16 6.26 14.17
C PRO A 113 -12.24 5.40 15.43
N LEU A 114 -11.34 4.43 15.54
CA LEU A 114 -11.30 3.45 16.64
C LEU A 114 -11.03 4.09 18.00
N ASN A 115 -10.40 5.26 18.00
CA ASN A 115 -10.42 6.15 19.14
C ASN A 115 -11.76 6.86 19.14
N GLY A 116 -12.83 6.14 19.50
CA GLY A 116 -13.93 6.80 20.17
C GLY A 116 -13.28 7.66 21.25
N ALA A 117 -13.40 8.97 21.13
CA ALA A 117 -13.06 9.87 22.20
C ALA A 117 -13.89 9.38 23.38
N ALA A 118 -13.29 8.55 24.24
CA ALA A 118 -13.74 8.40 25.59
C ALA A 118 -13.68 9.83 26.11
N ASP A 119 -14.84 10.48 26.17
CA ASP A 119 -15.01 11.81 26.69
C ASP A 119 -14.24 11.88 27.99
N SER A 120 -13.09 12.54 27.97
CA SER A 120 -12.17 12.73 29.09
C SER A 120 -12.74 13.72 30.12
N LYS A 121 -14.07 13.79 30.22
CA LYS A 121 -14.85 14.59 31.16
C LYS A 121 -15.80 13.77 32.03
N ALA A 122 -15.83 12.45 31.92
CA ALA A 122 -16.48 11.63 32.95
C ALA A 122 -15.54 11.53 34.17
N GLU A 123 -15.75 12.41 35.17
CA GLU A 123 -15.21 12.19 36.51
C GLU A 123 -15.60 10.79 37.00
N PRO A 124 -14.66 9.99 37.54
CA PRO A 124 -15.00 8.69 38.07
C PRO A 124 -15.78 8.89 39.39
N GLN A 125 -17.10 8.76 39.33
CA GLN A 125 -17.88 8.46 40.52
C GLN A 125 -17.52 7.05 40.96
N GLN A 126 -16.75 7.00 42.05
CA GLN A 126 -16.37 5.79 42.75
C GLN A 126 -17.59 5.22 43.46
N GLU A 127 -18.42 4.45 42.75
CA GLU A 127 -19.41 3.58 43.39
C GLU A 127 -18.75 2.25 43.77
N SER A 128 -18.65 2.04 45.08
CA SER A 128 -18.31 0.76 45.69
C SER A 128 -19.47 -0.21 45.54
N VAL A 129 -19.37 -1.21 44.67
CA VAL A 129 -20.31 -2.35 44.66
C VAL A 129 -19.55 -3.63 44.33
N LEU A 130 -19.40 -4.44 45.37
CA LEU A 130 -19.25 -5.89 45.32
C LEU A 130 -20.38 -6.47 44.46
N ASP A 131 -20.07 -7.48 43.65
CA ASP A 131 -20.93 -8.17 42.67
C ASP A 131 -20.85 -7.61 41.23
N GLN A 132 -19.81 -8.06 40.51
CA GLN A 132 -19.89 -8.21 39.06
C GLN A 132 -19.80 -9.70 38.69
N PRO A 133 -20.61 -10.20 37.74
CA PRO A 133 -20.53 -11.56 37.23
C PRO A 133 -19.25 -11.77 36.40
N PRO A 134 -18.82 -13.02 36.16
CA PRO A 134 -17.50 -13.28 35.60
C PRO A 134 -17.35 -12.72 34.19
N VAL A 135 -16.21 -12.06 34.01
CA VAL A 135 -15.59 -11.67 32.74
C VAL A 135 -15.70 -12.82 31.72
N TYR A 136 -16.17 -12.49 30.53
CA TYR A 136 -16.22 -13.38 29.38
C TYR A 136 -14.81 -13.89 29.04
N GLN A 137 -14.52 -15.12 29.43
CA GLN A 137 -13.36 -15.88 28.97
C GLN A 137 -13.66 -16.33 27.53
N GLY A 138 -13.18 -15.56 26.55
CA GLY A 138 -13.08 -16.05 25.18
C GLY A 138 -12.12 -17.24 25.16
N THR A 139 -12.65 -18.44 24.98
CA THR A 139 -11.85 -19.67 24.86
C THR A 139 -10.95 -19.61 23.61
N ALA A 140 -9.72 -20.09 23.76
CA ALA A 140 -8.65 -20.06 22.76
C ALA A 140 -8.95 -20.75 21.41
N ASP A 141 -10.08 -21.47 21.28
CA ASP A 141 -10.42 -22.31 20.12
C ASP A 141 -11.48 -21.73 19.17
N GLY A 142 -11.86 -20.45 19.33
CA GLY A 142 -13.01 -19.87 18.62
C GLY A 142 -12.83 -19.44 17.16
N PHE A 143 -11.69 -19.69 16.51
CA PHE A 143 -11.41 -19.18 15.15
C PHE A 143 -11.47 -20.29 14.08
N ARG A 144 -12.67 -20.84 13.86
CA ARG A 144 -12.98 -21.62 12.65
C ARG A 144 -13.54 -20.65 11.59
N VAL A 145 -12.76 -20.42 10.55
CA VAL A 145 -13.30 -19.90 9.28
C VAL A 145 -14.38 -20.89 8.81
N PRO A 146 -15.59 -20.44 8.39
CA PRO A 146 -16.55 -21.34 7.77
C PRO A 146 -15.88 -21.98 6.55
N GLY A 147 -15.63 -23.29 6.61
CA GLY A 147 -15.07 -24.01 5.49
C GLY A 147 -16.01 -23.88 4.31
N ALA A 148 -15.54 -23.28 3.20
CA ALA A 148 -16.20 -23.39 1.92
C ALA A 148 -16.39 -24.89 1.63
N ALA A 149 -17.65 -25.31 1.51
CA ALA A 149 -18.03 -26.69 1.29
C ALA A 149 -17.47 -27.16 -0.07
N ALA A 150 -16.31 -27.81 -0.04
CA ALA A 150 -15.78 -28.55 -1.16
C ALA A 150 -16.30 -29.99 -1.07
N GLY A 151 -17.33 -30.31 -1.87
CA GLY A 151 -17.69 -31.70 -2.16
C GLY A 151 -19.10 -31.93 -2.69
N ALA A 152 -19.27 -31.89 -4.02
CA ALA A 152 -19.79 -33.01 -4.85
C ALA A 152 -20.17 -32.51 -6.25
N ALA A 153 -19.70 -33.23 -7.25
CA ALA A 153 -19.83 -32.93 -8.67
C ALA A 153 -21.20 -33.32 -9.26
N ALA A 154 -21.48 -32.69 -10.42
CA ALA A 154 -22.31 -33.16 -11.53
C ALA A 154 -23.85 -33.09 -11.41
N ALA A 155 -24.42 -32.01 -11.95
CA ALA A 155 -25.48 -32.02 -12.97
C ALA A 155 -25.77 -30.56 -13.40
N GLY A 156 -25.97 -30.33 -14.70
CA GLY A 156 -26.00 -29.00 -15.31
C GLY A 156 -27.25 -28.15 -15.04
N GLY A 157 -27.21 -26.92 -15.55
CA GLY A 157 -28.38 -26.03 -15.68
C GLY A 157 -28.06 -24.57 -15.42
N GLU A 158 -28.05 -23.75 -16.48
CA GLU A 158 -28.01 -22.29 -16.46
C GLU A 158 -29.19 -21.72 -15.62
N ALA A 159 -29.01 -21.53 -14.31
CA ALA A 159 -30.00 -20.83 -13.47
C ALA A 159 -29.43 -20.21 -12.17
N ALA A 160 -28.10 -20.26 -11.96
CA ALA A 160 -27.52 -19.91 -10.65
C ALA A 160 -27.03 -18.45 -10.51
N GLU A 161 -26.95 -17.66 -11.58
CA GLU A 161 -26.44 -16.28 -11.51
C GLU A 161 -27.42 -15.28 -10.87
N GLY A 162 -28.74 -15.56 -10.88
CA GLY A 162 -29.74 -14.64 -10.33
C GLY A 162 -29.87 -14.65 -8.80
N ALA A 163 -29.60 -15.79 -8.14
CA ALA A 163 -29.84 -15.96 -6.71
C ALA A 163 -28.72 -15.40 -5.82
N ALA A 164 -27.49 -15.36 -6.32
CA ALA A 164 -26.35 -14.80 -5.58
C ALA A 164 -26.40 -13.26 -5.48
N ALA A 165 -26.94 -12.58 -6.50
CA ALA A 165 -27.10 -11.13 -6.50
C ALA A 165 -28.21 -10.65 -5.52
N ALA A 166 -29.27 -11.43 -5.34
CA ALA A 166 -30.35 -11.12 -4.41
C ALA A 166 -29.94 -11.30 -2.94
N ALA A 167 -29.15 -12.34 -2.62
CA ALA A 167 -28.65 -12.57 -1.27
C ALA A 167 -27.60 -11.54 -0.80
N LEU A 168 -26.86 -10.94 -1.74
CA LEU A 168 -25.92 -9.83 -1.49
C LEU A 168 -26.66 -8.50 -1.21
N ALA A 169 -27.86 -8.31 -1.76
CA ALA A 169 -28.65 -7.09 -1.54
C ALA A 169 -29.37 -7.08 -0.16
N GLU A 170 -29.80 -8.24 0.35
CA GLU A 170 -30.54 -8.31 1.62
C GLU A 170 -29.66 -8.20 2.88
N GLY A 171 -28.36 -8.52 2.79
CA GLY A 171 -27.43 -8.42 3.93
C GLY A 171 -27.07 -6.98 4.34
N TRP A 172 -27.19 -6.01 3.44
CA TRP A 172 -26.76 -4.62 3.68
C TRP A 172 -27.84 -3.72 4.26
N ALA A 173 -29.11 -4.16 4.27
CA ALA A 173 -30.21 -3.37 4.79
C ALA A 173 -30.17 -3.18 6.32
N VAL A 174 -29.35 -3.95 7.05
CA VAL A 174 -29.30 -3.98 8.53
C VAL A 174 -28.35 -2.92 9.12
N VAL A 175 -27.45 -2.33 8.33
CA VAL A 175 -26.41 -1.41 8.84
C VAL A 175 -26.67 0.07 8.52
N MET A 176 -27.69 0.39 7.72
CA MET A 176 -27.98 1.77 7.33
C MET A 176 -28.91 2.51 8.32
N PRO A 177 -28.53 3.72 8.78
CA PRO A 177 -29.42 4.59 9.55
C PRO A 177 -30.72 4.92 8.78
N ALA A 178 -31.86 4.95 9.47
CA ALA A 178 -33.20 5.08 8.87
C ALA A 178 -33.36 6.30 7.92
N LYS A 179 -32.62 7.39 8.16
CA LYS A 179 -32.63 8.60 7.32
C LYS A 179 -32.12 8.40 5.89
N PHE A 180 -31.36 7.34 5.62
CA PHE A 180 -30.86 7.01 4.28
C PHE A 180 -31.77 6.08 3.47
N ARG A 181 -32.71 5.36 4.11
CA ARG A 181 -33.67 4.50 3.38
C ARG A 181 -34.64 5.30 2.51
N ALA A 182 -34.95 6.54 2.89
CA ALA A 182 -35.86 7.41 2.14
C ALA A 182 -35.30 7.90 0.79
N VAL A 183 -33.98 7.87 0.60
CA VAL A 183 -33.31 8.34 -0.63
C VAL A 183 -33.25 7.22 -1.69
N PHE A 184 -33.29 5.95 -1.28
CA PHE A 184 -33.10 4.79 -2.16
C PHE A 184 -34.35 3.89 -2.28
N GLY A 185 -35.43 4.19 -1.57
CA GLY A 185 -36.65 3.36 -1.52
C GLY A 185 -37.79 3.77 -2.45
N GLY A 186 -37.51 4.30 -3.64
CA GLY A 186 -38.55 4.82 -4.54
C GLY A 186 -38.43 4.33 -5.98
N ALA A 187 -38.98 3.14 -6.27
CA ALA A 187 -39.69 2.80 -7.52
C ALA A 187 -39.95 1.28 -7.61
N ALA A 188 -41.06 0.82 -7.05
CA ALA A 188 -41.70 -0.43 -7.47
C ALA A 188 -43.18 -0.39 -7.08
N GLY A 189 -44.06 -0.05 -8.03
CA GLY A 189 -45.50 -0.28 -7.91
C GLY A 189 -46.38 0.72 -8.65
N GLU A 190 -47.15 0.19 -9.60
CA GLU A 190 -48.36 0.76 -10.26
C GLU A 190 -48.15 1.80 -11.38
N ALA A 191 -48.80 1.75 -12.53
CA ALA A 191 -49.66 0.76 -13.19
C ALA A 191 -49.80 1.20 -14.68
N ALA A 192 -50.03 0.24 -15.57
CA ALA A 192 -50.49 0.48 -16.93
C ALA A 192 -52.04 0.47 -16.95
N GLU A 193 -52.68 1.48 -17.54
CA GLU A 193 -53.77 1.32 -18.51
C GLU A 193 -54.19 2.66 -19.16
N GLU A 194 -54.19 2.63 -20.50
CA GLU A 194 -55.12 3.21 -21.50
C GLU A 194 -55.66 4.66 -21.46
N GLY A 195 -55.67 5.28 -22.65
CA GLY A 195 -56.92 5.87 -23.17
C GLY A 195 -56.96 7.30 -23.72
N ALA A 196 -56.27 7.55 -24.85
CA ALA A 196 -56.71 8.29 -26.04
C ALA A 196 -57.40 9.70 -26.03
N VAL A 197 -56.96 10.50 -27.02
CA VAL A 197 -57.70 11.39 -27.96
C VAL A 197 -57.42 12.92 -27.93
N ALA A 198 -56.98 13.39 -29.12
CA ALA A 198 -57.08 14.72 -29.76
C ALA A 198 -56.27 15.91 -29.20
N ALA A 199 -55.90 16.95 -29.96
CA ALA A 199 -55.58 17.22 -31.36
C ALA A 199 -55.42 18.75 -31.47
N ALA A 200 -54.62 19.22 -32.44
CA ALA A 200 -54.53 20.59 -32.96
C ALA A 200 -53.76 21.61 -32.08
N ALA A 201 -53.07 22.62 -32.61
CA ALA A 201 -52.51 22.94 -33.93
C ALA A 201 -51.78 24.29 -33.75
N ALA A 202 -50.71 24.47 -34.54
CA ALA A 202 -50.27 25.73 -35.16
C ALA A 202 -49.78 26.93 -34.30
N ALA A 203 -48.57 27.38 -34.68
CA ALA A 203 -48.26 28.70 -35.26
C ALA A 203 -47.16 29.49 -34.54
N ASP A 204 -46.16 29.87 -35.34
CA ASP A 204 -45.52 31.20 -35.49
C ASP A 204 -45.15 31.97 -34.22
N GLY A 205 -43.94 32.50 -34.06
CA GLY A 205 -43.01 33.06 -35.03
C GLY A 205 -42.41 34.35 -34.45
N ALA A 206 -41.43 34.90 -35.17
CA ALA A 206 -40.88 36.26 -35.04
C ALA A 206 -39.85 36.55 -33.93
N GLU A 207 -38.61 36.58 -34.42
CA GLU A 207 -37.56 37.54 -34.09
C GLU A 207 -38.09 38.95 -33.82
N ASP A 208 -37.49 39.69 -32.88
CA ASP A 208 -37.02 41.03 -33.25
C ASP A 208 -35.90 41.58 -32.36
N LYS A 209 -35.02 42.32 -33.02
CA LYS A 209 -33.81 43.00 -32.56
C LYS A 209 -34.12 44.36 -31.95
N ALA A 210 -33.03 45.04 -31.55
CA ALA A 210 -32.89 46.48 -31.33
C ALA A 210 -33.28 46.97 -29.92
N GLU A 211 -32.64 47.95 -29.31
CA GLU A 211 -31.48 48.76 -29.65
C GLU A 211 -31.04 49.42 -28.34
N HIS A 212 -29.73 49.61 -28.21
CA HIS A 212 -29.17 50.61 -27.31
C HIS A 212 -29.44 52.00 -27.89
N PRO A 213 -29.64 53.03 -27.05
CA PRO A 213 -28.59 54.05 -27.07
C PRO A 213 -28.24 54.66 -25.71
N ARG A 214 -26.98 55.10 -25.68
CA ARG A 214 -26.30 55.85 -24.62
C ARG A 214 -26.78 57.29 -24.48
N LYS A 215 -26.38 57.88 -23.34
CA LYS A 215 -26.04 59.29 -23.02
C LYS A 215 -27.15 60.14 -22.36
N LYS A 216 -26.94 60.58 -21.11
CA LYS A 216 -26.25 61.84 -20.75
C LYS A 216 -26.22 62.08 -19.23
N ALA A 217 -25.24 62.89 -18.83
CA ALA A 217 -24.85 63.24 -17.47
C ALA A 217 -25.77 64.25 -16.76
N ARG A 218 -25.83 64.23 -15.41
CA ARG A 218 -25.31 65.28 -14.48
C ARG A 218 -25.80 65.10 -13.03
N LYS A 219 -24.82 65.10 -12.10
CA LYS A 219 -24.68 65.97 -10.91
C LYS A 219 -25.84 66.07 -9.90
N ALA A 220 -25.63 65.57 -8.66
CA ALA A 220 -25.45 66.34 -7.41
C ALA A 220 -25.93 65.59 -6.14
N ALA A 221 -25.16 65.75 -5.05
CA ALA A 221 -25.52 65.80 -3.62
C ALA A 221 -26.29 64.60 -3.01
N ALA A 222 -25.64 63.80 -2.16
CA ALA A 222 -25.54 63.99 -0.70
C ALA A 222 -26.79 63.48 0.03
N ASP A 223 -26.62 62.32 0.68
CA ASP A 223 -27.28 61.79 1.88
C ASP A 223 -26.81 60.32 1.97
N GLY A 224 -26.15 59.84 3.03
CA GLY A 224 -26.58 59.94 4.41
C GLY A 224 -27.21 58.61 4.85
N THR A 225 -26.51 57.47 4.64
CA THR A 225 -26.97 56.16 5.14
C THR A 225 -25.82 55.40 5.79
N ALA A 226 -25.96 55.18 7.09
CA ALA A 226 -25.13 54.29 7.89
C ALA A 226 -25.13 52.89 7.27
N GLY A 227 -24.02 52.54 6.62
CA GLY A 227 -23.78 51.18 6.15
C GLY A 227 -23.49 50.30 7.35
N ALA A 228 -24.34 49.30 7.57
CA ALA A 228 -23.98 48.14 8.36
C ALA A 228 -22.67 47.57 7.81
N HIS A 229 -21.60 47.64 8.61
CA HIS A 229 -20.36 46.93 8.33
C HIS A 229 -20.68 45.43 8.34
N LYS A 230 -20.96 44.90 7.14
CA LYS A 230 -20.83 43.47 6.88
C LYS A 230 -19.36 43.16 7.17
N PRO A 231 -19.02 42.28 8.14
CA PRO A 231 -17.64 41.90 8.32
C PRO A 231 -17.20 41.35 6.97
N ALA A 232 -16.21 41.99 6.36
CA ALA A 232 -15.54 41.43 5.22
C ALA A 232 -15.09 40.05 5.69
N ALA A 233 -15.65 39.00 5.10
CA ALA A 233 -15.10 37.67 5.20
C ALA A 233 -13.70 37.80 4.63
N GLY A 234 -12.75 38.08 5.53
CA GLY A 234 -11.34 38.08 5.20
C GLY A 234 -11.10 36.73 4.58
N LYS A 235 -10.68 36.74 3.32
CA LYS A 235 -10.03 35.60 2.70
C LYS A 235 -8.80 35.36 3.57
N ALA A 236 -8.97 34.59 4.65
CA ALA A 236 -7.86 34.04 5.39
C ALA A 236 -7.03 33.31 4.34
N ASP A 237 -5.78 33.74 4.20
CA ASP A 237 -4.92 33.47 3.07
C ASP A 237 -4.93 32.00 2.68
N SER A 238 -5.42 31.69 1.47
CA SER A 238 -5.65 30.32 1.00
C SER A 238 -4.35 29.50 0.94
N ALA A 239 -3.20 30.17 0.84
CA ALA A 239 -1.89 29.52 0.82
C ALA A 239 -1.55 28.83 2.16
N ASP A 240 -1.87 29.43 3.31
CA ASP A 240 -1.59 28.80 4.61
C ASP A 240 -2.53 27.61 4.86
N ALA A 241 -3.79 27.71 4.43
CA ALA A 241 -4.74 26.61 4.49
C ALA A 241 -4.34 25.44 3.56
N GLN A 242 -3.82 25.74 2.37
CA GLN A 242 -3.32 24.75 1.41
C GLN A 242 -2.02 24.10 1.89
N LEU A 243 -1.10 24.88 2.48
CA LEU A 243 0.13 24.33 3.07
C LEU A 243 -0.21 23.38 4.23
N LEU A 244 -1.21 23.74 5.05
CA LEU A 244 -1.70 22.89 6.14
C LEU A 244 -2.35 21.61 5.61
N LEU A 245 -3.18 21.70 4.56
CA LEU A 245 -3.78 20.52 3.93
C LEU A 245 -2.73 19.62 3.28
N ALA A 246 -1.75 20.20 2.58
CA ALA A 246 -0.64 19.45 1.99
C ALA A 246 0.21 18.75 3.06
N ALA A 247 0.45 19.40 4.20
CA ALA A 247 1.11 18.78 5.35
C ALA A 247 0.28 17.62 5.92
N GLN A 248 -1.03 17.79 6.10
CA GLN A 248 -1.93 16.74 6.56
C GLN A 248 -1.98 15.54 5.61
N LEU A 249 -2.05 15.79 4.29
CA LEU A 249 -2.00 14.74 3.28
C LEU A 249 -0.65 14.04 3.25
N ALA A 250 0.45 14.76 3.43
CA ALA A 250 1.80 14.18 3.52
C ALA A 250 1.95 13.29 4.77
N ASP A 251 1.41 13.71 5.90
CA ASP A 251 1.41 12.95 7.15
C ASP A 251 0.56 11.68 7.02
N ARG A 252 -0.67 11.80 6.48
CA ARG A 252 -1.52 10.65 6.15
C ARG A 252 -0.86 9.69 5.16
N THR A 253 -0.20 10.23 4.13
CA THR A 253 0.55 9.41 3.16
C THR A 253 1.72 8.69 3.84
N ALA A 254 2.38 9.34 4.81
CA ALA A 254 3.45 8.73 5.59
C ALA A 254 2.95 7.60 6.50
N GLU A 255 1.75 7.70 7.07
CA GLU A 255 1.09 6.62 7.82
C GLU A 255 0.71 5.46 6.89
N LEU A 256 0.07 5.76 5.76
CA LEU A 256 -0.35 4.73 4.79
C LEU A 256 0.83 4.08 4.05
N THR A 257 2.00 4.72 4.05
CA THR A 257 3.24 4.19 3.45
C THR A 257 3.50 2.77 3.93
N TYR A 258 3.33 2.46 5.22
CA TYR A 258 3.60 1.13 5.76
C TYR A 258 2.71 0.06 5.12
N VAL A 259 1.41 0.32 5.05
CA VAL A 259 0.42 -0.60 4.50
C VAL A 259 0.64 -0.85 3.02
N TYR A 260 0.83 0.21 2.22
CA TYR A 260 1.09 0.07 0.79
C TYR A 260 2.43 -0.57 0.50
N THR A 261 3.45 -0.29 1.32
CA THR A 261 4.74 -0.98 1.25
C THR A 261 4.57 -2.47 1.52
N ALA A 262 3.75 -2.86 2.50
CA ALA A 262 3.48 -4.27 2.79
C ALA A 262 2.76 -4.96 1.62
N ALA A 263 1.76 -4.30 1.03
CA ALA A 263 1.08 -4.82 -0.17
C ALA A 263 2.08 -5.03 -1.31
N GLN A 264 2.89 -4.01 -1.64
CA GLN A 264 3.91 -4.10 -2.69
C GLN A 264 4.95 -5.20 -2.42
N ALA A 265 5.43 -5.30 -1.18
CA ALA A 265 6.37 -6.32 -0.76
C ALA A 265 5.82 -7.73 -1.01
N LEU A 266 4.53 -7.94 -0.76
CA LEU A 266 3.86 -9.23 -0.93
C LEU A 266 3.49 -9.55 -2.38
N LEU A 267 3.57 -8.58 -3.28
CA LEU A 267 3.25 -8.75 -4.70
C LEU A 267 4.50 -8.81 -5.58
N ALA A 268 5.68 -8.54 -5.00
CA ALA A 268 6.96 -8.63 -5.67
C ALA A 268 7.80 -9.83 -5.18
N GLY A 269 8.69 -10.29 -6.05
CA GLY A 269 9.76 -11.23 -5.70
C GLY A 269 9.29 -12.58 -5.11
N PRO A 270 10.05 -13.16 -4.15
CA PRO A 270 9.70 -14.42 -3.51
C PRO A 270 8.43 -14.37 -2.65
N ALA A 271 8.13 -13.23 -2.04
CA ALA A 271 6.96 -13.09 -1.18
C ALA A 271 5.66 -13.28 -1.97
N ALA A 272 5.61 -12.78 -3.22
CA ALA A 272 4.53 -13.05 -4.16
C ALA A 272 4.29 -14.55 -4.41
N LYS A 273 5.36 -15.35 -4.46
CA LYS A 273 5.23 -16.81 -4.64
C LYS A 273 4.61 -17.47 -3.41
N VAL A 274 4.95 -16.99 -2.21
CA VAL A 274 4.36 -17.47 -0.95
C VAL A 274 2.89 -17.07 -0.87
N ALA A 275 2.56 -15.81 -1.18
CA ALA A 275 1.18 -15.32 -1.22
C ALA A 275 0.32 -16.08 -2.22
N ALA A 276 0.80 -16.25 -3.47
CA ALA A 276 0.10 -17.03 -4.49
C ALA A 276 -0.04 -18.52 -4.12
N ALA A 277 0.90 -19.09 -3.37
CA ALA A 277 0.78 -20.45 -2.86
C ALA A 277 -0.27 -20.57 -1.74
N ALA A 278 -0.39 -19.56 -0.87
CA ALA A 278 -1.46 -19.49 0.14
C ALA A 278 -2.84 -19.41 -0.53
N ALA A 279 -3.00 -18.47 -1.47
CA ALA A 279 -4.24 -18.27 -2.21
C ALA A 279 -4.68 -19.53 -2.97
N ARG A 280 -3.78 -20.17 -3.73
CA ARG A 280 -4.08 -21.44 -4.44
C ARG A 280 -4.46 -22.59 -3.51
N ALA A 281 -3.96 -22.58 -2.28
CA ALA A 281 -4.30 -23.58 -1.28
C ALA A 281 -5.60 -23.24 -0.52
N GLY A 282 -6.27 -22.12 -0.82
CA GLY A 282 -7.43 -21.64 -0.08
C GLY A 282 -7.11 -21.35 1.39
N ARG A 283 -5.87 -20.96 1.69
CA ARG A 283 -5.42 -20.64 3.04
C ARG A 283 -5.11 -19.16 3.15
N ALA A 284 -5.42 -18.59 4.31
CA ALA A 284 -5.00 -17.23 4.62
C ALA A 284 -3.47 -17.13 4.61
N LEU A 285 -2.93 -16.07 3.99
CA LEU A 285 -1.52 -15.73 4.08
C LEU A 285 -1.20 -15.31 5.52
N GLN A 286 -0.11 -15.84 6.09
CA GLN A 286 0.40 -15.38 7.37
C GLN A 286 1.47 -14.32 7.14
N LEU A 287 1.21 -13.09 7.60
CA LEU A 287 2.15 -11.97 7.57
C LEU A 287 2.56 -11.64 9.00
N VAL A 288 3.86 -11.69 9.30
CA VAL A 288 4.40 -11.28 10.59
C VAL A 288 5.11 -9.96 10.41
N VAL A 289 4.58 -8.90 11.02
CA VAL A 289 5.17 -7.55 10.99
C VAL A 289 6.04 -7.38 12.23
N LEU A 290 7.34 -7.27 11.99
CA LEU A 290 8.38 -7.21 13.03
C LEU A 290 8.67 -5.75 13.43
N GLY A 291 8.85 -5.52 14.73
CA GLY A 291 9.15 -4.20 15.28
C GLY A 291 7.97 -3.24 15.28
N ALA A 292 6.73 -3.75 15.30
CA ALA A 292 5.53 -2.93 15.19
C ALA A 292 5.41 -1.91 16.33
N ALA A 293 5.02 -0.68 16.00
CA ALA A 293 4.85 0.43 16.94
C ALA A 293 3.52 1.19 16.75
N GLU A 294 3.06 1.85 17.82
CA GLU A 294 1.79 2.60 17.87
C GLU A 294 1.70 3.73 16.85
N ASP A 295 2.79 4.49 16.71
CA ASP A 295 2.90 5.66 15.84
C ASP A 295 3.34 5.33 14.40
N ALA A 296 3.34 4.04 14.05
CA ALA A 296 3.76 3.54 12.75
C ALA A 296 2.77 2.50 12.22
N GLU A 297 3.12 1.21 12.30
CA GLU A 297 2.36 0.11 11.69
C GLU A 297 0.96 -0.06 12.31
N LEU A 298 0.78 0.41 13.55
CA LEU A 298 -0.49 0.30 14.29
C LEU A 298 -1.32 1.60 14.27
N ALA A 299 -0.86 2.66 13.60
CA ALA A 299 -1.55 3.95 13.58
C ALA A 299 -2.93 3.86 12.91
N ASP A 300 -3.07 3.02 11.87
CA ASP A 300 -4.33 2.76 11.19
C ASP A 300 -4.51 1.26 10.90
N LEU A 301 -5.10 0.54 11.86
CA LEU A 301 -5.37 -0.90 11.73
C LEU A 301 -6.33 -1.23 10.59
N ALA A 302 -7.26 -0.33 10.28
CA ALA A 302 -8.25 -0.58 9.24
C ALA A 302 -7.63 -0.52 7.84
N ALA A 303 -6.66 0.38 7.63
CA ALA A 303 -5.97 0.53 6.35
C ALA A 303 -5.33 -0.78 5.85
N TRP A 304 -4.88 -1.67 6.73
CA TRP A 304 -4.29 -2.96 6.38
C TRP A 304 -5.19 -3.88 5.54
N GLN A 305 -6.50 -3.60 5.44
CA GLN A 305 -7.39 -4.24 4.46
C GLN A 305 -6.86 -4.15 3.02
N VAL A 306 -6.10 -3.11 2.70
CA VAL A 306 -5.42 -2.94 1.40
C VAL A 306 -4.55 -4.15 1.05
N VAL A 307 -3.90 -4.80 2.03
CA VAL A 307 -3.05 -5.98 1.77
C VAL A 307 -3.88 -7.16 1.27
N ALA A 308 -5.01 -7.46 1.92
CA ALA A 308 -5.91 -8.52 1.47
C ALA A 308 -6.58 -8.17 0.13
N ALA A 309 -6.92 -6.90 -0.09
CA ALA A 309 -7.44 -6.42 -1.36
C ALA A 309 -6.43 -6.62 -2.50
N ALA A 310 -5.17 -6.25 -2.29
CA ALA A 310 -4.14 -6.33 -3.31
C ALA A 310 -3.72 -7.76 -3.67
N LEU A 311 -3.81 -8.69 -2.71
CA LEU A 311 -3.50 -10.09 -2.91
C LEU A 311 -4.69 -10.95 -3.34
N ASP A 312 -5.90 -10.39 -3.28
CA ASP A 312 -7.16 -11.12 -3.40
C ASP A 312 -7.21 -12.42 -2.58
N THR A 313 -6.74 -12.36 -1.33
CA THR A 313 -6.72 -13.49 -0.39
C THR A 313 -6.94 -13.00 1.03
N ASP A 314 -7.44 -13.89 1.89
CA ASP A 314 -7.48 -13.63 3.32
C ASP A 314 -6.06 -13.51 3.87
N VAL A 315 -5.86 -12.56 4.79
CA VAL A 315 -4.55 -12.29 5.40
C VAL A 315 -4.68 -12.32 6.91
N ARG A 316 -3.76 -13.02 7.56
CA ARG A 316 -3.58 -13.02 9.01
C ARG A 316 -2.31 -12.27 9.33
N ILE A 317 -2.43 -11.16 10.04
CA ILE A 317 -1.31 -10.29 10.39
C ILE A 317 -1.00 -10.45 11.88
N VAL A 318 0.25 -10.73 12.21
CA VAL A 318 0.74 -10.72 13.58
C VAL A 318 1.73 -9.58 13.72
N PHE A 319 1.35 -8.55 14.46
CA PHE A 319 2.21 -7.43 14.82
C PHE A 319 3.01 -7.81 16.05
N VAL A 320 4.32 -7.83 15.93
CA VAL A 320 5.24 -8.25 17.00
C VAL A 320 6.22 -7.12 17.26
N GLY A 321 6.32 -6.66 18.50
CA GLY A 321 7.34 -5.69 18.89
C GLY A 321 7.18 -5.20 20.33
N PRO A 322 8.26 -4.75 20.97
CA PRO A 322 8.21 -4.21 22.33
C PRO A 322 7.38 -2.90 22.42
N GLN A 323 7.20 -2.21 21.30
CA GLN A 323 6.43 -0.96 21.19
C GLN A 323 4.96 -1.17 20.85
N VAL A 324 4.49 -2.42 20.76
CA VAL A 324 3.05 -2.71 20.69
C VAL A 324 2.41 -2.23 22.01
N PRO A 325 1.37 -1.37 21.97
CA PRO A 325 0.71 -0.89 23.17
C PRO A 325 0.17 -2.02 24.03
N GLU A 326 0.31 -1.90 25.36
CA GLU A 326 -0.24 -2.87 26.32
C GLU A 326 -1.75 -3.04 26.13
N ARG A 327 -2.47 -1.96 25.78
CA ARG A 327 -3.90 -1.97 25.48
C ARG A 327 -4.29 -2.83 24.28
N LEU A 328 -3.35 -3.19 23.40
CA LEU A 328 -3.58 -4.08 22.27
C LEU A 328 -2.98 -5.47 22.50
N ALA A 329 -1.99 -5.61 23.38
CA ALA A 329 -1.25 -6.85 23.60
C ALA A 329 -2.19 -8.03 23.93
N GLY A 330 -2.03 -9.13 23.19
CA GLY A 330 -2.87 -10.33 23.33
C GLY A 330 -4.27 -10.22 22.71
N MET A 331 -4.67 -9.04 22.23
CA MET A 331 -5.94 -8.87 21.54
C MET A 331 -5.89 -9.39 20.10
N GLY A 332 -7.07 -9.77 19.62
CA GLY A 332 -7.33 -10.00 18.19
C GLY A 332 -8.27 -8.94 17.64
N ALA A 333 -8.08 -8.55 16.39
CA ALA A 333 -9.00 -7.68 15.66
C ALA A 333 -9.29 -8.28 14.28
N GLN A 334 -10.46 -7.95 13.70
CA GLN A 334 -10.82 -8.37 12.36
C GLN A 334 -11.39 -7.20 11.57
N TYR A 335 -10.83 -7.00 10.38
CA TYR A 335 -11.19 -5.95 9.44
C TYR A 335 -11.42 -6.59 8.07
N GLY A 336 -12.67 -6.91 7.75
CA GLY A 336 -13.01 -7.64 6.52
C GLY A 336 -12.25 -8.97 6.40
N ARG A 337 -11.41 -9.07 5.36
CA ARG A 337 -10.56 -10.24 5.05
C ARG A 337 -9.22 -10.27 5.82
N VAL A 338 -8.98 -9.31 6.70
CA VAL A 338 -7.77 -9.23 7.51
C VAL A 338 -8.07 -9.56 8.96
N ALA A 339 -7.44 -10.60 9.48
CA ALA A 339 -7.43 -10.92 10.90
C ALA A 339 -6.08 -10.51 11.50
N MET A 340 -6.09 -9.88 12.66
CA MET A 340 -4.91 -9.31 13.30
C MET A 340 -4.71 -9.87 14.70
N ARG A 341 -3.45 -9.99 15.11
CA ARG A 341 -3.05 -10.18 16.51
C ARG A 341 -1.88 -9.27 16.85
N PHE A 342 -1.82 -8.87 18.12
CA PHE A 342 -0.82 -7.95 18.62
C PHE A 342 -0.01 -8.61 19.75
N VAL A 343 1.30 -8.57 19.63
CA VAL A 343 2.23 -9.27 20.50
C VAL A 343 3.28 -8.30 21.00
N GLN A 344 3.16 -7.90 22.27
CA GLN A 344 4.12 -7.04 22.94
C GLN A 344 5.31 -7.86 23.47
N ALA A 345 6.15 -8.32 22.55
CA ALA A 345 7.36 -9.09 22.81
C ALA A 345 8.27 -9.07 21.58
N THR A 346 9.47 -9.64 21.68
CA THR A 346 10.26 -9.97 20.49
C THR A 346 9.71 -11.23 19.80
N TYR A 347 10.08 -11.44 18.54
CA TYR A 347 9.61 -12.62 17.80
C TYR A 347 10.19 -13.92 18.36
N ASP A 348 11.43 -13.93 18.83
CA ASP A 348 12.03 -15.11 19.45
C ASP A 348 11.39 -15.47 20.80
N GLU A 349 10.96 -14.49 21.59
CA GLU A 349 10.17 -14.74 22.80
C GLU A 349 8.82 -15.36 22.47
N MET A 350 8.12 -14.82 21.47
CA MET A 350 6.86 -15.36 20.98
C MET A 350 7.05 -16.78 20.42
N ALA A 351 8.02 -16.99 19.54
CA ALA A 351 8.30 -18.28 18.93
C ALA A 351 8.74 -19.34 19.96
N GLY A 352 9.42 -18.91 21.03
CA GLY A 352 9.79 -19.74 22.17
C GLY A 352 8.64 -20.05 23.14
N GLY A 353 7.42 -19.58 22.87
CA GLY A 353 6.25 -19.79 23.73
C GLY A 353 6.32 -19.05 25.07
N LYS A 354 7.14 -17.99 25.17
CA LYS A 354 7.30 -17.19 26.40
C LYS A 354 6.21 -16.15 26.57
N VAL A 355 5.40 -15.91 25.54
CA VAL A 355 4.34 -14.90 25.54
C VAL A 355 3.00 -15.56 25.85
N ALA A 356 2.35 -15.14 26.94
CA ALA A 356 1.05 -15.65 27.32
C ALA A 356 -0.02 -15.33 26.26
N GLY A 357 -0.91 -16.29 25.99
CA GLY A 357 -2.06 -16.10 25.08
C GLY A 357 -1.72 -16.16 23.58
N VAL A 358 -0.46 -16.31 23.22
CA VAL A 358 -0.03 -16.50 21.82
C VAL A 358 0.45 -17.93 21.65
N ASP A 359 -0.34 -18.75 20.97
CA ASP A 359 0.08 -20.09 20.57
C ASP A 359 1.05 -19.98 19.37
N PRO A 360 2.35 -20.31 19.52
CA PRO A 360 3.31 -20.23 18.42
C PRO A 360 2.93 -21.15 17.27
N SER A 361 2.21 -22.25 17.56
CA SER A 361 1.75 -23.20 16.55
C SER A 361 0.65 -22.64 15.65
N SER A 362 -0.02 -21.54 16.07
CA SER A 362 -0.95 -20.82 15.21
C SER A 362 -0.28 -20.22 13.96
N LEU A 363 1.05 -20.10 13.97
CA LEU A 363 1.85 -19.68 12.84
C LEU A 363 2.26 -20.84 11.91
N ASP A 364 1.99 -22.11 12.25
CA ASP A 364 2.42 -23.35 11.56
C ASP A 364 1.85 -23.59 10.15
N GLY A 365 1.27 -22.54 9.56
CA GLY A 365 1.06 -22.47 8.13
C GLY A 365 2.38 -22.48 7.34
N SER A 366 2.40 -23.21 6.22
CA SER A 366 3.53 -23.27 5.30
C SER A 366 3.72 -22.01 4.43
N ALA A 367 3.05 -20.90 4.75
CA ALA A 367 3.04 -19.69 3.96
C ALA A 367 3.15 -18.47 4.88
N VAL A 368 4.35 -18.29 5.44
CA VAL A 368 4.67 -17.17 6.32
C VAL A 368 5.62 -16.21 5.61
N VAL A 369 5.24 -14.94 5.58
CA VAL A 369 6.12 -13.84 5.20
C VAL A 369 6.40 -13.00 6.43
N PHE A 370 7.67 -12.70 6.66
CA PHE A 370 8.13 -11.77 7.67
C PHE A 370 8.39 -10.42 7.00
N LEU A 371 7.89 -9.34 7.57
CA LEU A 371 8.10 -7.99 7.07
C LEU A 371 8.65 -7.12 8.19
N ALA A 372 9.79 -6.48 7.93
CA ALA A 372 10.44 -5.56 8.86
C ALA A 372 10.58 -4.17 8.20
N PHE A 373 10.12 -3.14 8.90
CA PHE A 373 10.27 -1.75 8.45
C PHE A 373 11.43 -1.10 9.19
N ASN A 374 12.44 -0.69 8.44
CA ASN A 374 13.65 -0.03 8.93
C ASN A 374 14.18 -0.65 10.24
N PRO A 375 14.44 -1.97 10.28
CA PRO A 375 14.73 -2.68 11.54
C PRO A 375 16.04 -2.21 12.20
N GLY A 376 16.93 -1.57 11.44
CA GLY A 376 18.22 -1.12 11.94
C GLY A 376 19.10 -2.29 12.35
N PHE A 377 19.18 -3.35 11.53
CA PHE A 377 19.99 -4.55 11.84
C PHE A 377 21.47 -4.23 12.12
N THR A 378 21.96 -3.12 11.58
CA THR A 378 23.34 -2.66 11.74
C THR A 378 23.52 -1.63 12.85
N CYS A 379 22.44 -1.22 13.51
CA CYS A 379 22.51 -0.38 14.69
C CYS A 379 22.90 -1.24 15.91
N PRO A 380 23.95 -0.87 16.66
CA PRO A 380 24.41 -1.65 17.81
C PRO A 380 23.41 -1.64 18.98
N ASP A 381 22.46 -0.71 18.99
CA ASP A 381 21.45 -0.58 20.04
C ASP A 381 20.28 -1.57 19.85
N TYR A 382 20.17 -2.20 18.68
CA TYR A 382 19.15 -3.20 18.38
C TYR A 382 19.78 -4.59 18.22
N ASP A 383 19.41 -5.53 19.08
CA ASP A 383 19.79 -6.93 18.93
C ASP A 383 18.69 -7.74 18.25
N TRP A 384 18.90 -8.03 16.97
CA TRP A 384 18.01 -8.86 16.15
C TRP A 384 18.49 -10.32 16.03
N GLY A 385 19.59 -10.68 16.67
CA GLY A 385 20.23 -12.00 16.50
C GLY A 385 19.26 -13.15 16.79
N ALA A 386 18.69 -13.16 18.00
CA ALA A 386 17.76 -14.21 18.43
C ALA A 386 16.52 -14.30 17.53
N THR A 387 15.94 -13.15 17.16
CA THR A 387 14.78 -13.10 16.25
C THR A 387 15.13 -13.66 14.87
N LEU A 388 16.25 -13.26 14.26
CA LEU A 388 16.67 -13.77 12.94
C LEU A 388 16.97 -15.27 12.98
N ASP A 389 17.57 -15.76 14.06
CA ASP A 389 17.85 -17.19 14.27
C ASP A 389 16.55 -17.99 14.42
N ALA A 390 15.57 -17.47 15.17
CA ALA A 390 14.25 -18.11 15.31
C ALA A 390 13.50 -18.20 13.97
N ILE A 391 13.56 -17.15 13.14
CA ILE A 391 12.97 -17.16 11.79
C ILE A 391 13.74 -18.14 10.89
N GLY A 392 15.07 -18.17 10.96
CA GLY A 392 15.93 -19.08 10.19
C GLY A 392 15.68 -20.55 10.53
N ALA A 393 15.60 -20.89 11.82
CA ALA A 393 15.29 -22.24 12.31
C ALA A 393 13.92 -22.72 11.81
N ARG A 394 12.92 -21.84 11.85
CA ARG A 394 11.58 -22.11 11.28
C ARG A 394 11.65 -22.41 9.78
N SER A 395 12.49 -21.68 9.05
CA SER A 395 12.67 -21.87 7.61
C SER A 395 13.33 -23.22 7.27
N ALA A 396 14.21 -23.72 8.14
CA ALA A 396 14.93 -24.97 7.94
C ALA A 396 14.09 -26.22 8.27
N GLY A 397 13.15 -26.13 9.23
CA GLY A 397 12.36 -27.28 9.70
C GLY A 397 11.24 -27.74 8.75
N GLY A 398 10.86 -26.93 7.76
CA GLY A 398 9.76 -27.25 6.85
C GLY A 398 10.13 -28.27 5.78
N ARG A 399 9.89 -29.57 6.01
CA ARG A 399 10.02 -30.62 4.98
C ARG A 399 9.06 -30.34 3.81
N GLY A 400 9.57 -29.71 2.75
CA GLY A 400 8.87 -29.51 1.47
C GLY A 400 8.00 -28.26 1.36
N GLY A 401 8.03 -27.35 2.35
CA GLY A 401 7.34 -26.06 2.30
C GLY A 401 8.15 -24.99 1.56
N ALA A 402 7.47 -24.00 0.99
CA ALA A 402 8.12 -22.75 0.62
C ALA A 402 8.72 -22.16 1.92
N GLY A 403 10.04 -22.16 2.04
CA GLY A 403 10.73 -21.62 3.22
C GLY A 403 10.27 -20.19 3.51
N ALA A 404 10.42 -19.75 4.76
CA ALA A 404 9.97 -18.41 5.12
C ALA A 404 10.72 -17.35 4.30
N VAL A 405 9.99 -16.31 3.94
CA VAL A 405 10.54 -15.15 3.24
C VAL A 405 10.60 -13.99 4.22
N LEU A 406 11.76 -13.37 4.33
CA LEU A 406 11.94 -12.12 5.08
C LEU A 406 12.00 -10.98 4.07
N VAL A 407 11.11 -10.01 4.17
CA VAL A 407 11.15 -8.77 3.41
C VAL A 407 11.55 -7.63 4.34
N VAL A 408 12.52 -6.83 3.91
CA VAL A 408 13.02 -5.69 4.67
C VAL A 408 12.78 -4.44 3.84
N ALA A 409 12.10 -3.47 4.45
CA ALA A 409 12.01 -2.12 3.93
C ALA A 409 13.04 -1.23 4.62
N THR A 410 13.86 -0.48 3.88
CA THR A 410 14.84 0.45 4.44
C THR A 410 14.66 1.85 3.88
N ASN A 411 15.20 2.85 4.59
CA ASN A 411 15.04 4.25 4.22
C ASN A 411 16.01 4.67 3.11
N THR A 412 17.20 4.10 3.13
CA THR A 412 18.25 4.36 2.14
C THR A 412 18.73 3.08 1.48
N ARG A 413 19.33 3.23 0.30
CA ARG A 413 19.96 2.11 -0.42
C ARG A 413 21.18 1.60 0.32
N VAL A 414 21.88 2.48 1.04
CA VAL A 414 23.10 2.13 1.79
C VAL A 414 22.74 1.19 2.94
N GLU A 415 21.69 1.51 3.70
CA GLU A 415 21.14 0.61 4.73
C GLU A 415 20.77 -0.75 4.15
N ALA A 416 20.03 -0.81 3.03
CA ALA A 416 19.68 -2.07 2.38
C ALA A 416 20.91 -2.94 2.04
N LEU A 417 22.00 -2.31 1.59
CA LEU A 417 23.24 -3.02 1.27
C LEU A 417 23.96 -3.51 2.54
N MET A 418 23.98 -2.70 3.60
CA MET A 418 24.60 -3.08 4.87
C MET A 418 23.82 -4.20 5.56
N ASP A 419 22.48 -4.10 5.60
CA ASP A 419 21.58 -5.13 6.11
C ASP A 419 21.76 -6.44 5.31
N CYS A 420 21.92 -6.35 3.99
CA CYS A 420 22.21 -7.50 3.14
C CYS A 420 23.52 -8.21 3.54
N GLU A 421 24.60 -7.48 3.80
CA GLU A 421 25.87 -8.10 4.24
C GLU A 421 25.71 -8.83 5.59
N LEU A 422 25.04 -8.22 6.56
CA LEU A 422 24.78 -8.81 7.87
C LEU A 422 23.88 -10.05 7.76
N LEU A 423 22.84 -9.98 6.94
CA LEU A 423 21.92 -11.10 6.69
C LEU A 423 22.62 -12.26 5.97
N LEU A 424 23.52 -11.97 5.02
CA LEU A 424 24.34 -12.99 4.34
C LEU A 424 25.19 -13.81 5.31
N GLU A 425 25.77 -13.15 6.32
CA GLU A 425 26.57 -13.81 7.37
C GLU A 425 25.72 -14.75 8.24
N ARG A 426 24.40 -14.50 8.33
CA ARG A 426 23.42 -15.34 9.05
C ARG A 426 22.66 -16.33 8.15
N GLY A 427 23.15 -16.61 6.94
CA GLY A 427 22.53 -17.59 6.04
C GLY A 427 21.33 -17.07 5.24
N TRP A 428 20.97 -15.79 5.38
CA TRP A 428 19.92 -15.18 4.57
C TRP A 428 20.49 -14.74 3.23
N ARG A 429 19.92 -15.23 2.12
CA ARG A 429 20.33 -14.87 0.76
C ARG A 429 19.28 -13.93 0.16
N PRO A 430 19.68 -12.76 -0.37
CA PRO A 430 18.74 -11.91 -1.08
C PRO A 430 18.30 -12.62 -2.36
N ALA A 431 17.01 -12.60 -2.65
CA ALA A 431 16.47 -13.19 -3.88
C ALA A 431 16.66 -12.28 -5.12
N GLY A 432 16.99 -11.01 -4.88
CA GLY A 432 17.21 -10.00 -5.91
C GLY A 432 18.07 -8.85 -5.37
N GLY A 433 18.25 -7.81 -6.18
CA GLY A 433 18.85 -6.56 -5.69
C GLY A 433 17.87 -5.78 -4.81
N ALA A 434 18.35 -4.72 -4.17
CA ALA A 434 17.46 -3.75 -3.54
C ALA A 434 16.64 -3.02 -4.62
N GLU A 435 15.32 -3.07 -4.49
CA GLU A 435 14.35 -2.48 -5.40
C GLU A 435 13.77 -1.21 -4.80
N HIS A 436 13.38 -0.25 -5.64
CA HIS A 436 12.68 0.94 -5.19
C HIS A 436 11.26 0.57 -4.77
N ASN A 437 10.83 1.10 -3.63
CA ASN A 437 9.44 1.05 -3.22
C ASN A 437 8.65 2.21 -3.87
N PRO A 438 7.71 1.94 -4.80
CA PRO A 438 6.88 2.99 -5.40
C PRO A 438 5.98 3.70 -4.38
N TYR A 439 5.72 3.08 -3.23
CA TYR A 439 4.89 3.61 -2.16
C TYR A 439 5.69 4.19 -1.00
N THR A 440 6.95 4.58 -1.24
CA THR A 440 7.76 5.28 -0.23
C THR A 440 7.12 6.61 0.17
N SER A 441 7.35 7.02 1.42
CA SER A 441 6.86 8.31 1.90
C SER A 441 7.33 9.44 0.99
N LEU A 442 6.40 10.35 0.64
CA LEU A 442 6.72 11.54 -0.16
C LEU A 442 7.55 12.55 0.63
N GLN A 443 7.46 12.50 1.97
CA GLN A 443 8.17 13.39 2.87
C GLN A 443 9.65 13.01 2.95
N ALA A 444 10.52 13.88 2.43
CA ALA A 444 11.94 13.78 2.70
C ALA A 444 12.21 14.14 4.18
N ARG A 445 12.99 13.31 4.86
CA ARG A 445 13.39 13.51 6.25
C ARG A 445 14.89 13.61 6.36
N GLN A 446 15.37 14.42 7.28
CA GLN A 446 16.79 14.49 7.61
C GLN A 446 17.15 13.33 8.54
N SER A 447 18.24 12.64 8.25
CA SER A 447 18.79 11.61 9.14
C SER A 447 19.27 12.24 10.45
N GLY A 448 18.84 11.67 11.58
CA GLY A 448 19.33 12.05 12.90
C GLY A 448 20.74 11.52 13.18
N THR A 449 21.19 10.51 12.44
CA THR A 449 22.49 9.84 12.65
C THR A 449 23.57 10.32 11.69
N LEU A 450 23.19 10.73 10.47
CA LEU A 450 24.10 11.21 9.43
C LEU A 450 23.78 12.66 9.08
N ALA A 451 24.63 13.59 9.51
CA ALA A 451 24.47 15.01 9.19
C ALA A 451 24.40 15.23 7.67
N ASN A 452 23.36 15.93 7.21
CA ASN A 452 23.04 16.22 5.81
C ASN A 452 22.58 15.04 4.95
N ASP A 453 22.26 13.88 5.54
CA ASP A 453 21.60 12.82 4.78
C ASP A 453 20.09 13.04 4.76
N LEU A 454 19.50 12.87 3.58
CA LEU A 454 18.06 12.95 3.36
C LEU A 454 17.55 11.57 2.96
N TYR A 455 16.52 11.10 3.64
CA TYR A 455 15.91 9.81 3.34
C TYR A 455 14.40 9.94 3.19
N ARG A 456 13.79 8.91 2.61
CA ARG A 456 12.34 8.71 2.60
C ARG A 456 12.03 7.41 3.31
N LYS A 457 10.97 7.38 4.11
CA LYS A 457 10.60 6.16 4.83
C LYS A 457 10.34 5.02 3.85
N ASN A 458 10.93 3.86 4.13
CA ASN A 458 10.69 2.62 3.38
C ASN A 458 10.99 2.73 1.88
N ALA A 459 11.98 3.52 1.47
CA ALA A 459 12.27 3.78 0.05
C ALA A 459 12.80 2.57 -0.73
N TRP A 460 13.34 1.57 -0.04
CA TRP A 460 13.95 0.40 -0.64
C TRP A 460 13.38 -0.88 -0.05
N LEU A 461 13.19 -1.90 -0.89
CA LEU A 461 12.74 -3.22 -0.51
C LEU A 461 13.78 -4.27 -0.89
N VAL A 462 14.00 -5.23 0.00
CA VAL A 462 14.81 -6.42 -0.27
C VAL A 462 14.10 -7.64 0.30
N ALA A 463 13.92 -8.67 -0.53
CA ALA A 463 13.41 -9.96 -0.09
C ALA A 463 14.55 -10.97 0.06
N TYR A 464 14.55 -11.70 1.18
CA TYR A 464 15.55 -12.68 1.56
C TYR A 464 14.91 -14.05 1.76
N GLN A 465 15.69 -15.08 1.45
CA GLN A 465 15.37 -16.48 1.72
C GLN A 465 16.46 -17.06 2.60
N HIS A 466 16.09 -17.79 3.64
CA HIS A 466 17.06 -18.47 4.48
C HIS A 466 17.58 -19.71 3.75
N VAL A 467 18.86 -19.74 3.45
CA VAL A 467 19.57 -20.92 2.97
C VAL A 467 20.27 -21.44 4.20
N GLY A 468 19.68 -22.46 4.84
CA GLY A 468 20.16 -23.00 6.12
C GLY A 468 21.68 -23.04 6.18
N GLN A 469 22.27 -22.72 7.34
CA GLN A 469 23.71 -22.85 7.51
C GLN A 469 24.07 -24.27 7.11
N GLN A 470 24.74 -24.39 5.96
CA GLN A 470 25.37 -25.62 5.58
C GLN A 470 26.42 -25.75 6.68
N GLU A 471 26.15 -26.60 7.66
CA GLU A 471 27.16 -27.00 8.64
C GLU A 471 28.31 -27.48 7.76
N ASP A 472 29.31 -26.61 7.61
CA ASP A 472 30.57 -26.94 6.99
C ASP A 472 31.10 -27.99 7.94
N GLY A 473 30.71 -29.24 7.68
CA GLY A 473 31.00 -30.36 8.53
C GLY A 473 32.48 -30.25 8.80
N GLU A 474 32.80 -29.89 10.04
CA GLU A 474 34.13 -30.09 10.57
C GLU A 474 34.25 -31.60 10.46
N GLU A 475 34.77 -32.04 9.32
CA GLU A 475 35.37 -33.35 9.15
C GLU A 475 36.47 -33.32 10.20
N ASP A 476 36.08 -33.66 11.43
CA ASP A 476 36.94 -34.13 12.48
C ASP A 476 37.68 -35.27 11.83
N GLY A 477 38.82 -34.90 11.24
CA GLY A 477 39.76 -35.81 10.67
C GLY A 477 40.20 -36.67 11.82
N GLU A 478 39.51 -37.81 11.99
CA GLU A 478 40.11 -38.98 12.59
C GLU A 478 41.49 -39.08 11.97
N GLU A 479 42.51 -38.87 12.81
CA GLU A 479 43.92 -38.99 12.49
C GLU A 479 44.24 -40.46 12.13
N GLY A 480 43.71 -40.93 11.01
CA GLY A 480 44.20 -42.09 10.30
C GLY A 480 45.52 -41.71 9.62
N GLY A 481 46.62 -41.97 10.32
CA GLY A 481 47.97 -41.61 9.92
C GLY A 481 48.32 -41.93 8.46
N GLY A 482 48.44 -40.88 7.64
CA GLY A 482 48.97 -40.95 6.28
C GLY A 482 49.96 -39.81 6.04
N ARG A 483 51.25 -40.07 6.29
CA ARG A 483 52.34 -39.13 5.98
C ARG A 483 52.45 -38.93 4.47
N GLY A 484 51.89 -37.85 3.93
CA GLY A 484 52.25 -37.40 2.58
C GLY A 484 51.23 -36.45 1.95
N GLY A 485 51.41 -35.13 2.10
CA GLY A 485 50.60 -34.18 1.32
C GLY A 485 50.33 -32.80 1.91
N ARG A 486 51.12 -32.31 2.87
CA ARG A 486 50.99 -30.93 3.38
C ARG A 486 51.58 -29.92 2.39
N ARG A 487 50.79 -29.32 1.47
CA ARG A 487 51.16 -28.00 0.90
C ARG A 487 50.08 -27.12 0.25
N ARG A 488 48.79 -27.48 0.17
CA ARG A 488 47.80 -26.65 -0.58
C ARG A 488 46.60 -26.06 0.16
N ARG A 489 46.38 -26.31 1.47
CA ARG A 489 45.15 -25.90 2.18
C ARG A 489 45.29 -24.76 3.20
N ARG A 490 46.14 -23.75 2.95
CA ARG A 490 46.31 -22.59 3.88
C ARG A 490 45.81 -21.23 3.36
N ARG A 491 45.05 -21.17 2.25
CA ARG A 491 44.61 -19.88 1.67
C ARG A 491 43.13 -19.51 1.84
N ALA A 492 42.24 -20.40 2.27
CA ALA A 492 40.81 -20.08 2.38
C ALA A 492 40.37 -19.53 3.75
N ALA A 493 41.03 -19.90 4.86
CA ALA A 493 40.56 -19.59 6.21
C ALA A 493 40.92 -18.19 6.76
N ARG A 494 41.40 -17.24 5.92
CA ARG A 494 41.85 -15.90 6.39
C ARG A 494 41.02 -14.71 5.91
N SER A 495 39.93 -14.91 5.16
CA SER A 495 39.13 -13.83 4.60
C SER A 495 37.83 -13.49 5.35
N GLY A 496 37.51 -14.19 6.45
CA GLY A 496 36.24 -14.06 7.17
C GLY A 496 36.25 -13.17 8.43
N GLY A 497 37.30 -12.40 8.70
CA GLY A 497 37.30 -11.49 9.85
C GLY A 497 36.45 -10.22 9.59
N PRO A 498 36.01 -9.48 10.63
CA PRO A 498 35.20 -8.24 10.50
C PRO A 498 35.84 -7.15 9.62
N ARG A 499 37.17 -7.19 9.41
CA ARG A 499 37.86 -6.33 8.44
C ARG A 499 37.49 -6.62 6.98
N GLY A 500 36.98 -7.81 6.67
CA GLY A 500 36.51 -8.21 5.36
C GLY A 500 35.17 -7.58 4.97
N ALA A 501 34.25 -7.43 5.93
CA ALA A 501 32.95 -6.79 5.72
C ALA A 501 33.11 -5.30 5.35
N ALA A 502 33.87 -4.53 6.14
CA ALA A 502 34.17 -3.14 5.83
C ALA A 502 34.80 -2.94 4.43
N GLY A 503 35.65 -3.88 3.99
CA GLY A 503 36.24 -3.86 2.65
C GLY A 503 35.24 -4.16 1.52
N ARG A 504 34.21 -4.97 1.77
CA ARG A 504 33.12 -5.26 0.82
C ARG A 504 32.17 -4.07 0.71
N VAL A 505 31.73 -3.48 1.83
CA VAL A 505 30.92 -2.25 1.85
C VAL A 505 31.62 -1.12 1.11
N ALA A 506 32.91 -0.88 1.41
CA ALA A 506 33.68 0.16 0.73
C ALA A 506 33.77 -0.08 -0.78
N ARG A 507 33.86 -1.34 -1.23
CA ARG A 507 33.87 -1.69 -2.65
C ARG A 507 32.50 -1.51 -3.30
N ALA A 508 31.41 -1.88 -2.62
CA ALA A 508 30.04 -1.69 -3.10
C ALA A 508 29.67 -0.20 -3.23
N LEU A 509 30.07 0.63 -2.25
CA LEU A 509 29.96 2.09 -2.31
C LEU A 509 30.75 2.65 -3.50
N LEU A 510 32.01 2.22 -3.65
CA LEU A 510 32.86 2.65 -4.76
C LEU A 510 32.28 2.28 -6.13
N ASP A 511 31.71 1.08 -6.28
CA ASP A 511 31.13 0.63 -7.54
C ASP A 511 29.80 1.34 -7.86
N THR A 512 29.03 1.71 -6.82
CA THR A 512 27.83 2.56 -6.95
C THR A 512 28.19 3.95 -7.43
N LEU A 513 29.27 4.55 -6.92
CA LEU A 513 29.75 5.87 -7.33
C LEU A 513 30.40 5.86 -8.73
N LYS A 514 31.06 4.76 -9.12
CA LYS A 514 31.75 4.65 -10.42
C LYS A 514 30.81 4.63 -11.64
N LYS A 515 29.61 4.04 -11.52
CA LYS A 515 28.66 3.95 -12.65
C LYS A 515 28.24 5.33 -13.19
N PRO A 516 27.72 6.26 -12.38
CA PRO A 516 27.36 7.60 -12.85
C PRO A 516 28.60 8.39 -13.31
N PHE A 517 29.75 8.24 -12.64
CA PHE A 517 30.98 8.94 -13.02
C PHE A 517 31.52 8.50 -14.40
N LYS A 518 31.48 7.19 -14.71
CA LYS A 518 31.82 6.68 -16.05
C LYS A 518 30.83 7.15 -17.13
N GLY A 519 29.55 7.30 -16.78
CA GLY A 519 28.54 7.89 -17.66
C GLY A 519 28.83 9.37 -17.96
N LEU A 520 29.25 10.14 -16.96
CA LEU A 520 29.62 11.55 -17.08
C LEU A 520 30.89 11.75 -17.93
N MET A 521 31.91 10.91 -17.71
CA MET A 521 33.19 10.96 -18.43
C MET A 521 33.11 10.49 -19.89
N ARG A 522 32.06 9.77 -20.28
CA ARG A 522 31.81 9.38 -21.69
C ARG A 522 31.00 10.43 -22.48
N ARG A 523 30.41 11.40 -21.79
CA ARG A 523 29.66 12.52 -22.40
C ARG A 523 30.51 13.78 -22.59
N ARG A 524 31.76 13.75 -22.13
CA ARG A 524 32.84 14.68 -22.51
C ARG A 524 33.74 13.98 -23.52
#